data_AF-A0A958V9A7-F1
#
_entry.id   AF-A0A958V9A7-F1
#
_cell.length_a   1.000
_cell.length_b   1.000
_cell.length_c   1.000
_cell.angle_alpha   90.00
_cell.angle_beta   90.00
_cell.angle_gamma   90.00
#
_symmetry.space_group_name_H-M   'P 1'
#
loop_
_entity.id
_entity.type
_entity.pdbx_description
1 polymer ?
#
loop_
_entity_poly.entity_id
_entity_poly.type
_entity_poly.pdbx_seq_one_letter_code
_entity_poly.pdbx_strand_id
1 'polypeptide(L)' 'MKKLFLGLAVTGFLVASCTGDYKCDCVTSGQTWTAVTYTKVKKKDAQDDCSSRETTYQIADPSTTCSISDN' A
#
# COMPACT_ATOMS: atom_id res chain seq x y z
N MET A 1 -39.26 -35.17 14.51
CA MET A 1 -39.14 -33.75 14.09
C MET A 1 -37.82 -33.21 14.58
N LYS A 2 -36.83 -33.05 13.69
CA LYS A 2 -35.44 -32.74 14.02
C LYS A 2 -35.29 -31.23 14.28
N LYS A 3 -34.86 -30.86 15.49
CA LYS A 3 -34.37 -29.52 15.84
C LYS A 3 -32.86 -29.63 16.07
N LEU A 4 -32.08 -28.82 15.36
CA LEU A 4 -30.63 -28.55 15.50
C LEU A 4 -30.45 -27.20 14.77
N PHE A 5 -30.44 -26.02 15.40
CA PHE A 5 -29.45 -25.45 16.31
C PHE A 5 -27.98 -25.63 15.87
N LEU A 6 -27.27 -24.49 15.86
CA LEU A 6 -25.83 -24.26 15.68
C LEU A 6 -25.32 -24.35 14.22
N GLY A 7 -24.59 -23.35 13.70
CA GLY A 7 -24.02 -22.19 14.35
C GLY A 7 -23.38 -21.23 13.35
N LEU A 8 -23.17 -20.01 13.85
CA LEU A 8 -22.35 -18.94 13.31
C LEU A 8 -21.13 -19.47 12.54
N ALA A 9 -21.18 -19.41 11.22
CA ALA A 9 -19.96 -19.35 10.42
C ALA A 9 -19.52 -17.88 10.39
N VAL A 10 -18.84 -17.45 11.46
CA VAL A 10 -17.97 -16.28 11.39
C VAL A 10 -16.77 -16.70 10.54
N THR A 11 -16.92 -16.67 9.22
CA THR A 11 -15.79 -16.69 8.30
C THR A 11 -15.08 -15.36 8.47
N GLY A 12 -14.16 -15.33 9.44
CA GLY A 12 -13.15 -14.30 9.54
C GLY A 12 -12.41 -14.25 8.21
N PHE A 13 -12.66 -13.19 7.44
CA PHE A 13 -11.72 -12.71 6.46
C PHE A 13 -10.44 -12.37 7.21
N LEU A 14 -9.61 -13.39 7.42
CA LEU A 14 -8.20 -13.24 7.62
C LEU A 14 -7.70 -12.57 6.35
N VAL A 15 -7.75 -11.24 6.32
CA VAL A 15 -6.90 -10.44 5.45
C VAL A 15 -5.47 -10.79 5.84
N ALA A 16 -4.98 -11.89 5.27
CA ALA A 16 -3.58 -12.22 5.25
C ALA A 16 -2.91 -10.99 4.64
N SER A 17 -2.36 -10.14 5.52
CA SER A 17 -1.62 -8.98 5.10
C SER A 17 -0.32 -9.51 4.53
N CYS A 18 -0.34 -9.88 3.25
CA CYS A 18 0.83 -10.30 2.52
C CYS A 18 1.82 -9.15 2.57
N THR A 19 2.83 -9.29 3.43
CA THR A 19 3.96 -8.40 3.43
C THR A 19 4.81 -8.73 2.20
N GLY A 20 5.35 -7.69 1.58
CA GLY A 20 6.12 -7.81 0.36
C GLY A 20 7.15 -6.68 0.29
N ASP A 21 7.94 -6.74 -0.77
CA ASP A 21 8.90 -5.69 -1.08
C ASP A 21 8.26 -4.78 -2.12
N TYR A 22 8.29 -3.47 -1.86
CA TYR A 22 7.64 -2.47 -2.70
C TYR A 22 8.60 -1.31 -2.92
N LYS A 23 8.43 -0.56 -4.00
CA LYS A 23 9.13 0.69 -4.25
C LYS A 23 8.12 1.82 -4.40
N CYS A 24 8.48 3.00 -3.91
CA CYS A 24 7.79 4.24 -4.21
C CYS A 24 8.62 4.98 -5.26
N ASP A 25 8.15 4.97 -6.50
CA ASP A 25 8.78 5.71 -7.59
C ASP A 25 8.02 7.03 -7.79
N CYS A 26 8.74 8.13 -7.84
CA CYS A 26 8.20 9.45 -8.08
C CYS A 26 8.67 9.99 -9.43
N VAL A 27 7.80 10.76 -10.08
CA VAL A 27 8.08 11.45 -11.34
C VAL A 27 7.97 12.93 -11.08
N THR A 28 9.05 13.67 -11.29
CA THR A 28 9.09 15.13 -11.16
C THR A 28 9.62 15.70 -12.46
N SER A 29 8.90 16.63 -13.09
CA SER A 29 9.31 17.22 -14.38
C SER A 29 9.68 16.18 -15.47
N GLY A 30 9.00 15.04 -15.47
CA GLY A 30 9.22 13.94 -16.42
C GLY A 30 10.43 13.04 -16.13
N GLN A 31 11.12 13.23 -15.01
CA GLN A 31 12.19 12.35 -14.53
C GLN A 31 11.66 11.40 -13.46
N THR A 32 11.79 10.09 -13.69
CA THR A 32 11.43 9.06 -12.71
C THR A 32 12.60 8.74 -11.79
N TRP A 33 12.35 8.65 -10.49
CA TRP A 33 13.33 8.30 -9.47
C TRP A 33 12.68 7.53 -8.32
N THR A 34 13.41 6.60 -7.71
CA THR A 34 12.91 5.85 -6.56
C THR A 34 13.12 6.65 -5.29
N ALA A 35 12.02 7.04 -4.63
CA ALA A 35 12.05 7.80 -3.39
C ALA A 35 12.40 6.95 -2.17
N VAL A 36 11.84 5.74 -2.12
CA VAL A 36 12.09 4.79 -1.04
C VAL A 36 11.78 3.37 -1.51
N THR A 37 12.52 2.41 -0.95
CA THR A 37 12.24 0.99 -1.07
C THR A 37 11.76 0.47 0.28
N TYR A 38 10.67 -0.28 0.27
CA TYR A 38 10.12 -0.95 1.42
C TYR A 38 10.43 -2.45 1.37
N THR A 39 10.73 -3.03 2.52
CA THR A 39 11.06 -4.45 2.65
C THR A 39 10.14 -5.11 3.66
N LYS A 40 9.47 -6.20 3.25
CA LYS A 40 8.54 -6.97 4.09
C LYS A 40 7.52 -6.11 4.84
N VAL A 41 6.97 -5.10 4.16
CA VAL A 41 5.89 -4.26 4.72
C VAL A 41 4.56 -4.64 4.09
N LYS A 42 3.43 -4.22 4.67
CA LYS A 42 2.13 -4.40 4.01
C LYS A 42 2.03 -3.42 2.86
N LYS A 43 1.41 -3.83 1.74
CA LYS A 43 1.16 -2.95 0.60
C LYS A 43 0.49 -1.64 1.00
N LYS A 44 -0.48 -1.72 1.92
CA LYS A 44 -1.18 -0.55 2.45
C LYS A 44 -0.25 0.42 3.19
N ASP A 45 0.63 -0.09 4.04
CA ASP A 45 1.57 0.76 4.79
C ASP A 45 2.56 1.45 3.85
N ALA A 46 3.06 0.72 2.84
CA ALA A 46 3.91 1.29 1.79
C ALA A 46 3.16 2.33 0.94
N GLN A 47 1.90 2.10 0.63
CA GLN A 47 1.08 3.03 -0.14
C GLN A 47 0.80 4.32 0.65
N ASP A 48 0.42 4.19 1.93
CA ASP A 48 0.14 5.33 2.80
C ASP A 48 1.41 6.21 2.98
N ASP A 49 2.59 5.59 3.16
CA ASP A 49 3.86 6.33 3.23
C ASP A 49 4.24 6.97 1.88
N CYS A 50 4.06 6.27 0.76
CA CYS A 50 4.36 6.79 -0.58
C CYS A 50 3.47 8.00 -0.93
N SER A 51 2.18 7.98 -0.59
CA SER A 51 1.28 9.13 -0.79
C SER A 51 1.62 10.31 0.14
N SER A 52 2.07 10.03 1.37
CA SER A 52 2.54 11.09 2.27
C SER A 52 3.79 11.79 1.71
N ARG A 53 4.71 11.02 1.11
CA ARG A 53 5.88 11.54 0.42
C ARG A 53 5.52 12.35 -0.82
N GLU A 54 4.59 11.86 -1.65
CA GLU A 54 4.08 12.61 -2.79
C GLU A 54 3.60 14.00 -2.38
N THR A 55 2.76 14.06 -1.33
CA THR A 55 2.26 15.33 -0.78
C THR A 55 3.42 16.22 -0.34
N THR A 56 4.45 15.65 0.28
CA THR A 56 5.65 16.39 0.70
C THR A 56 6.44 16.93 -0.49
N TYR A 57 6.63 16.13 -1.54
CA TYR A 57 7.35 16.56 -2.74
C TYR A 57 6.55 17.55 -3.58
N GLN A 58 5.23 17.47 -3.58
CA GLN A 58 4.33 18.44 -4.21
C GLN A 58 4.42 19.83 -3.60
N ILE A 59 4.90 19.97 -2.35
CA ILE A 59 5.21 21.28 -1.75
C ILE A 59 6.37 21.96 -2.49
N ALA A 60 7.38 21.17 -2.91
CA ALA A 60 8.55 21.69 -3.63
C ALA A 60 8.29 21.79 -5.13
N ASP A 61 7.67 20.78 -5.73
CA ASP A 61 7.30 20.74 -7.13
C ASP A 61 5.90 20.10 -7.29
N PRO A 62 4.85 20.89 -7.56
CA PRO A 62 3.46 20.42 -7.69
C PRO A 62 3.24 19.42 -8.82
N SER A 63 4.18 19.29 -9.77
CA SER A 63 4.12 18.30 -10.84
C SER A 63 4.53 16.90 -10.39
N THR A 64 5.03 16.76 -9.16
CA THR A 64 5.47 15.48 -8.63
C THR A 64 4.30 14.52 -8.45
N THR A 65 4.41 13.34 -9.04
CA THR A 65 3.47 12.23 -8.85
C THR A 65 4.23 11.01 -8.38
N CYS A 66 3.72 10.27 -7.39
CA CYS A 66 4.38 9.06 -6.91
C CYS A 66 3.48 7.84 -7.10
N SER A 67 4.10 6.67 -7.24
CA SER A 67 3.40 5.42 -7.49
C SER A 67 4.12 4.27 -6.79
N ILE A 68 3.33 3.37 -6.22
CA ILE A 68 3.84 2.15 -5.62
C ILE A 68 3.94 1.04 -6.67
N SER A 69 5.11 0.42 -6.76
CA SER A 69 5.41 -0.73 -7.62
C SER A 69 5.88 -1.91 -6.76
N ASP A 70 5.60 -3.14 -7.20
CA ASP A 70 6.17 -4.33 -6.57
C ASP A 70 7.68 -4.38 -6.94
N ASN A 71 8.56 -4.56 -5.94
CA ASN A 71 10.02 -4.52 -6.12
C ASN A 71 10.56 -5.81 -6.77
#